data_AF-A0A3D3BL69-F1
#
_entry.id   AF-A0A3D3BL69-F1
#
_cell.length_a   1.000
_cell.length_b   1.000
_cell.length_c   1.000
_cell.angle_alpha   90.00
_cell.angle_beta   90.00
_cell.angle_gamma   90.00
#
_symmetry.space_group_name_H-M   'P 1'
#
loop_
_entity.id
_entity.type
_entity.pdbx_description
1 polymer ?
#
loop_
_entity_poly.entity_id
_entity_poly.type
_entity_poly.pdbx_seq_one_letter_code
_entity_poly.pdbx_strand_id
1 'polypeptide(L)'
;APHMLVNVKNLQADFYAVSAHKCCGPTGIGALFGRRELLERLPPWQGGGDMIDRVSFSGTTYNELPWKFEAGTPNIADTIGFSAALRYLESIDFAAAIAHENKVHEYLIDSMLNRNTVDVLGNPEQWVSVCSFNVKGSHPTDVGTLLDQL
;
A
#
# COMPACT_ATOMS: atom_id res chain seq x y z
N ALA A 1 -3.91 6.49 0.57
CA ALA A 1 -3.29 5.32 1.25
C ALA A 1 -4.19 4.97 2.43
N PRO A 2 -4.12 3.77 3.04
CA PRO A 2 -5.19 3.34 3.95
C PRO A 2 -5.35 4.19 5.20
N HIS A 3 -4.26 4.75 5.72
CA HIS A 3 -4.26 5.55 6.96
C HIS A 3 -3.88 7.01 6.74
N MET A 4 -3.80 7.47 5.49
CA MET A 4 -3.45 8.87 5.19
C MET A 4 -3.94 9.32 3.82
N LEU A 5 -4.35 10.58 3.74
CA LEU A 5 -4.59 11.27 2.49
C LEU A 5 -3.26 11.57 1.82
N VAL A 6 -3.07 11.02 0.63
CA VAL A 6 -1.83 11.15 -0.13
C VAL A 6 -2.11 11.99 -1.36
N ASN A 7 -1.39 13.10 -1.47
CA ASN A 7 -1.32 13.86 -2.70
C ASN A 7 0.10 13.79 -3.25
N VAL A 8 0.30 12.93 -4.25
CA VAL A 8 1.61 12.69 -4.87
C VAL A 8 2.22 13.94 -5.51
N LYS A 9 1.40 14.91 -5.92
CA LYS A 9 1.88 16.20 -6.44
C LYS A 9 2.47 17.06 -5.33
N ASN A 10 1.78 17.14 -4.19
CA ASN A 10 2.28 17.88 -3.02
C ASN A 10 3.55 17.24 -2.44
N LEU A 11 3.63 15.91 -2.46
CA LEU A 11 4.83 15.18 -2.07
C LEU A 11 6.01 15.38 -3.03
N GLN A 12 5.75 15.90 -4.24
CA GLN A 12 6.73 15.96 -5.32
C GLN A 12 7.41 14.60 -5.56
N ALA A 13 6.66 13.50 -5.38
CA ALA A 13 7.20 12.17 -5.57
C ALA A 13 7.50 11.92 -7.05
N ASP A 14 8.64 11.31 -7.34
CA ASP A 14 8.97 10.82 -8.69
C ASP A 14 8.17 9.54 -9.01
N PHE A 15 8.05 8.67 -8.02
CA PHE A 15 7.27 7.44 -8.06
C PHE A 15 6.54 7.24 -6.73
N TYR A 16 5.36 6.63 -6.78
CA TYR A 16 4.60 6.24 -5.59
C TYR A 16 3.85 4.95 -5.84
N ALA A 17 4.02 3.95 -4.97
CA ALA A 17 3.41 2.64 -5.11
C ALA A 17 2.34 2.40 -4.04
N VAL A 18 1.29 1.67 -4.40
CA VAL A 18 0.23 1.26 -3.46
C VAL A 18 -0.26 -0.16 -3.78
N SER A 19 -0.61 -0.91 -2.75
CA SER A 19 -1.23 -2.23 -2.87
C SER A 19 -2.70 -2.17 -2.45
N ALA A 20 -3.58 -2.75 -3.26
CA ALA A 20 -5.02 -2.67 -3.05
C ALA A 20 -5.49 -3.42 -1.80
N HIS A 21 -4.91 -4.57 -1.48
CA HIS A 21 -5.28 -5.37 -0.30
C HIS A 21 -5.02 -4.68 1.04
N LYS A 22 -4.25 -3.59 1.05
CA LYS A 22 -4.10 -2.73 2.23
C LYS A 22 -5.12 -1.60 2.28
N CYS A 23 -5.86 -1.37 1.19
CA CYS A 23 -6.83 -0.29 1.00
C CYS A 23 -8.27 -0.83 0.87
N CYS A 24 -8.62 -1.87 1.65
CA CYS A 24 -9.90 -2.58 1.56
C CYS A 24 -10.20 -3.20 0.17
N GLY A 25 -9.20 -3.30 -0.70
CA GLY A 25 -9.32 -3.86 -2.04
C GLY A 25 -8.92 -5.33 -2.11
N PRO A 26 -9.01 -5.93 -3.31
CA PRO A 26 -8.62 -7.31 -3.54
C PRO A 26 -7.11 -7.53 -3.45
N THR A 27 -6.70 -8.79 -3.30
CA THR A 27 -5.31 -9.23 -3.47
C THR A 27 -4.89 -9.19 -4.94
N GLY A 28 -3.59 -9.32 -5.23
CA GLY A 28 -3.12 -9.45 -6.62
C GLY A 28 -3.19 -8.20 -7.49
N ILE A 29 -3.55 -7.02 -6.94
CA ILE A 29 -3.54 -5.74 -7.67
C ILE A 29 -2.94 -4.61 -6.83
N GLY A 30 -2.34 -3.65 -7.53
CA GLY A 30 -1.77 -2.42 -6.98
C GLY A 30 -1.64 -1.38 -8.09
N ALA A 31 -1.07 -0.23 -7.75
CA ALA A 31 -0.80 0.82 -8.72
C ALA A 31 0.58 1.43 -8.47
N LEU A 32 1.22 1.83 -9.57
CA LEU A 32 2.43 2.65 -9.57
C LEU A 32 2.09 3.98 -10.22
N PHE A 33 2.14 5.05 -9.43
CA PHE A 33 2.26 6.39 -9.95
C PHE A 33 3.73 6.64 -10.32
N GLY A 34 3.95 7.31 -11.45
CA GLY A 34 5.24 7.85 -11.82
C GLY A 34 5.05 9.14 -12.62
N ARG A 35 6.01 10.07 -12.50
CA ARG A 35 6.01 11.26 -13.35
C ARG A 35 6.16 10.86 -14.81
N ARG A 36 5.39 11.52 -15.69
CA ARG A 36 5.30 11.14 -17.11
C ARG A 36 6.66 11.10 -17.78
N GLU A 37 7.46 12.15 -17.60
CA GLU A 37 8.79 12.29 -18.18
C GLU A 37 9.77 11.19 -17.74
N LEU A 38 9.57 10.63 -16.54
CA LEU A 38 10.37 9.50 -16.04
C LEU A 38 9.85 8.18 -16.61
N LEU A 39 8.53 7.98 -16.60
CA LEU A 39 7.89 6.80 -17.16
C LEU A 39 8.17 6.65 -18.66
N GLU A 40 8.19 7.73 -19.43
CA GLU A 40 8.53 7.73 -20.86
C GLU A 40 9.97 7.24 -21.11
N ARG A 41 10.91 7.64 -20.25
CA ARG A 41 12.34 7.26 -20.33
C ARG A 41 12.63 5.83 -19.90
N LEU A 42 11.79 5.24 -19.07
CA LEU A 42 11.98 3.87 -18.61
C LEU A 42 11.75 2.87 -19.76
N PRO A 43 12.58 1.82 -19.89
CA PRO A 43 12.29 0.71 -20.79
C PRO A 43 11.02 -0.03 -20.31
N PRO A 44 10.33 -0.77 -21.19
CA PRO A 44 9.23 -1.63 -20.76
C PRO A 44 9.70 -2.64 -19.71
N TRP A 45 8.80 -3.05 -18.81
CA TRP A 45 9.08 -4.06 -17.81
C TRP A 45 8.83 -5.46 -18.38
N GLN A 46 7.57 -5.86 -18.45
CA GLN A 46 7.16 -7.17 -18.96
C GLN A 46 6.84 -7.04 -20.44
N GLY A 47 7.16 -8.07 -21.23
CA GLY A 47 6.89 -8.10 -22.67
C GLY A 47 5.73 -9.05 -22.99
N GLY A 48 4.89 -8.69 -23.94
CA GLY A 48 3.75 -9.50 -24.35
C GLY A 48 2.73 -8.74 -25.19
N GLY A 49 1.51 -9.26 -25.28
CA GLY A 49 0.38 -8.52 -25.84
C GLY A 49 0.05 -7.26 -25.04
N ASP A 50 -0.79 -6.39 -25.61
CA ASP A 50 -1.27 -5.10 -25.05
C ASP A 50 -0.21 -4.00 -24.86
N MET A 51 1.01 -4.35 -24.43
CA MET A 51 2.11 -3.39 -24.20
C MET A 51 2.93 -3.05 -25.46
N ILE A 52 2.69 -3.76 -26.55
CA ILE A 52 3.34 -3.55 -27.86
C ILE A 52 2.48 -2.67 -28.77
N ASP A 53 3.13 -1.87 -29.61
CA ASP A 53 2.51 -1.16 -30.73
C ASP A 53 2.66 -1.98 -32.03
N ARG A 54 3.89 -2.39 -32.37
CA ARG A 54 4.17 -3.27 -33.51
C ARG A 54 5.20 -4.32 -33.19
N VAL A 55 4.99 -5.54 -33.68
CA VAL A 55 5.93 -6.67 -33.53
C VAL A 55 6.36 -7.17 -34.90
N SER A 56 7.66 -7.40 -35.05
CA SER A 56 8.27 -8.07 -36.20
C SER A 56 9.53 -8.82 -35.76
N PHE A 57 10.00 -9.79 -36.55
CA PHE A 57 11.24 -10.50 -36.24
C PHE A 57 12.49 -9.59 -36.24
N SER A 58 12.44 -8.45 -36.94
CA SER A 58 13.54 -7.47 -36.96
C SER A 58 13.46 -6.43 -35.85
N GLY A 59 12.36 -6.38 -35.08
CA GLY A 59 12.21 -5.47 -33.96
C GLY A 59 10.77 -5.20 -33.53
N THR A 60 10.64 -4.63 -32.33
CA THR A 60 9.37 -4.32 -31.67
C THR A 60 9.33 -2.84 -31.27
N THR A 61 8.19 -2.19 -31.48
CA THR A 61 7.85 -0.88 -30.90
C THR A 61 6.84 -1.08 -29.78
N TYR A 62 6.92 -0.23 -28.75
CA TYR A 62 6.11 -0.35 -27.54
C TYR A 62 4.98 0.67 -27.54
N ASN A 63 3.90 0.32 -26.83
CA ASN A 63 2.74 1.16 -26.66
C ASN A 63 3.06 2.41 -25.81
N GLU A 64 2.15 3.37 -25.79
CA GLU A 64 2.24 4.55 -24.95
C GLU A 64 1.94 4.23 -23.47
N LEU A 65 2.09 5.24 -22.61
CA LEU A 65 1.74 5.10 -21.20
C LEU A 65 0.21 5.11 -21.00
N PRO A 66 -0.33 4.30 -20.09
CA PRO A 66 0.37 3.41 -19.15
C PRO A 66 0.66 2.00 -19.72
N TRP A 67 0.06 1.62 -20.85
CA TRP A 67 0.06 0.26 -21.40
C TRP A 67 1.45 -0.31 -21.68
N LYS A 68 2.47 0.53 -21.91
CA LYS A 68 3.89 0.12 -21.97
C LYS A 68 4.31 -0.79 -20.80
N PHE A 69 3.67 -0.68 -19.64
CA PHE A 69 4.00 -1.44 -18.43
C PHE A 69 2.97 -2.52 -18.05
N GLU A 70 1.92 -2.71 -18.84
CA GLU A 70 0.79 -3.59 -18.52
C GLU A 70 0.68 -4.70 -19.58
N ALA A 71 1.64 -5.63 -19.56
CA ALA A 71 1.72 -6.69 -20.54
C ALA A 71 0.66 -7.79 -20.33
N GLY A 72 -0.04 -8.13 -21.40
CA GLY A 72 -1.05 -9.18 -21.44
C GLY A 72 -2.34 -8.82 -20.70
N THR A 73 -3.25 -9.80 -20.62
CA THR A 73 -4.57 -9.60 -20.01
C THR A 73 -4.41 -9.14 -18.55
N PRO A 74 -4.89 -7.94 -18.19
CA PRO A 74 -4.74 -7.43 -16.84
C PRO A 74 -5.66 -8.19 -15.87
N ASN A 75 -5.45 -7.98 -14.57
CA ASN A 75 -6.37 -8.48 -13.55
C ASN A 75 -7.65 -7.62 -13.51
N ILE A 76 -8.54 -7.85 -14.49
CA ILE A 76 -9.71 -6.99 -14.78
C ILE A 76 -10.65 -6.88 -13.59
N ALA A 77 -11.07 -8.01 -13.03
CA ALA A 77 -12.05 -8.05 -11.94
C ALA A 77 -11.52 -7.34 -10.69
N ASP A 78 -10.25 -7.58 -10.33
CA ASP A 78 -9.66 -6.98 -9.15
C ASP A 78 -9.31 -5.50 -9.36
N THR A 79 -9.04 -5.07 -10.60
CA THR A 79 -8.92 -3.64 -10.93
C THR A 79 -10.25 -2.91 -10.68
N ILE A 80 -11.37 -3.52 -11.09
CA ILE A 80 -12.72 -3.00 -10.81
C ILE A 80 -13.00 -3.02 -9.29
N GLY A 81 -12.62 -4.10 -8.61
CA GLY A 81 -12.74 -4.25 -7.16
C GLY A 81 -11.94 -3.18 -6.40
N PHE A 82 -10.71 -2.89 -6.83
CA PHE A 82 -9.89 -1.84 -6.24
C PHE A 82 -10.52 -0.45 -6.45
N SER A 83 -11.08 -0.18 -7.62
CA SER A 83 -11.84 1.05 -7.87
C SER A 83 -13.04 1.20 -6.91
N ALA A 84 -13.76 0.11 -6.62
CA ALA A 84 -14.84 0.12 -5.64
C ALA A 84 -14.34 0.37 -4.20
N ALA A 85 -13.22 -0.24 -3.82
CA ALA A 85 -12.60 -0.04 -2.51
C ALA A 85 -12.13 1.42 -2.32
N LEU A 86 -11.57 2.05 -3.36
CA LEU A 86 -11.21 3.47 -3.32
C LEU A 86 -12.44 4.36 -3.13
N ARG A 87 -13.54 4.11 -3.85
CA ARG A 87 -14.79 4.85 -3.65
C ARG A 87 -15.36 4.67 -2.24
N TYR A 88 -15.23 3.48 -1.67
CA TYR A 88 -15.61 3.23 -0.29
C TYR A 88 -14.79 4.09 0.67
N LEU A 89 -13.46 4.11 0.53
CA LEU A 89 -12.59 4.95 1.34
C LEU A 89 -12.88 6.46 1.17
N GLU A 90 -13.18 6.91 -0.05
CA GLU A 90 -13.58 8.30 -0.34
C GLU A 90 -14.94 8.68 0.27
N SER A 91 -15.81 7.69 0.55
CA SER A 91 -17.11 7.93 1.18
C SER A 91 -17.03 8.09 2.71
N ILE A 92 -15.91 7.69 3.32
CA ILE A 92 -15.67 7.82 4.75
C ILE A 92 -15.21 9.25 5.05
N ASP A 93 -15.70 9.83 6.16
CA ASP A 93 -15.07 11.03 6.73
C ASP A 93 -13.67 10.67 7.22
N PHE A 94 -12.68 10.95 6.36
CA PHE A 94 -11.30 10.56 6.59
C PHE A 94 -10.69 11.28 7.80
N ALA A 95 -11.16 12.49 8.13
CA ALA A 95 -10.69 13.22 9.30
C ALA A 95 -11.22 12.57 10.59
N ALA A 96 -12.50 12.18 10.60
CA ALA A 96 -13.09 11.43 11.71
C ALA A 96 -12.44 10.03 11.86
N ALA A 97 -12.14 9.35 10.76
CA ALA A 97 -11.45 8.07 10.77
C ALA A 97 -10.03 8.18 11.36
N ILE A 98 -9.23 9.15 10.93
CA ILE A 98 -7.89 9.41 11.52
C ILE A 98 -8.01 9.74 13.01
N ALA A 99 -8.96 10.58 13.41
CA ALA A 99 -9.15 10.93 14.82
C ALA A 99 -9.52 9.70 15.67
N HIS A 100 -10.35 8.81 15.12
CA HIS A 100 -10.70 7.54 15.76
C HIS A 100 -9.48 6.60 15.87
N GLU A 101 -8.76 6.41 14.77
CA GLU A 101 -7.53 5.61 14.70
C GLU A 101 -6.48 6.08 15.72
N ASN A 102 -6.27 7.40 15.83
CA ASN A 102 -5.36 8.01 16.80
C ASN A 102 -5.80 7.73 18.24
N LYS A 103 -7.09 7.91 18.55
CA LYS A 103 -7.61 7.65 19.91
C LYS A 103 -7.41 6.20 20.34
N VAL A 104 -7.65 5.25 19.44
CA VAL A 104 -7.43 3.82 19.72
C VAL A 104 -5.93 3.53 19.88
N HIS A 105 -5.10 4.14 19.05
CA HIS A 105 -3.65 3.95 19.09
C HIS A 105 -3.01 4.56 20.35
N GLU A 106 -3.40 5.76 20.76
CA GLU A 106 -2.94 6.39 22.01
C GLU A 106 -3.27 5.50 23.21
N TYR A 107 -4.50 5.00 23.29
CA TYR A 107 -4.89 4.07 24.35
C TYR A 107 -4.05 2.78 24.35
N LEU A 108 -3.74 2.23 23.17
CA LEU A 108 -2.88 1.07 23.04
C LEU A 108 -1.46 1.38 23.53
N ILE A 109 -0.85 2.46 23.06
CA ILE A 109 0.52 2.83 23.41
C ILE A 109 0.64 3.10 24.91
N ASP A 110 -0.26 3.89 25.50
CA ASP A 110 -0.29 4.14 26.94
C ASP A 110 -0.41 2.84 27.74
N SER A 111 -1.30 1.93 27.30
CA SER A 111 -1.50 0.64 27.96
C SER A 111 -0.28 -0.28 27.86
N MET A 112 0.48 -0.19 26.76
CA MET A 112 1.67 -1.00 26.54
C MET A 112 2.88 -0.45 27.30
N LEU A 113 3.09 0.87 27.29
CA LEU A 113 4.18 1.54 28.01
C LEU A 113 4.06 1.40 29.53
N ASN A 114 2.83 1.29 30.06
CA ASN A 114 2.60 1.03 31.48
C ASN A 114 2.91 -0.43 31.91
N ARG A 115 3.34 -1.31 30.99
CA ARG A 115 3.69 -2.70 31.30
C ARG A 115 5.21 -2.89 31.28
N ASN A 116 5.79 -3.12 32.45
CA ASN A 116 7.24 -3.34 32.61
C ASN A 116 7.79 -4.55 31.82
N THR A 117 6.93 -5.49 31.41
CA THR A 117 7.28 -6.67 30.62
C THR A 117 7.21 -6.45 29.11
N VAL A 118 6.70 -5.32 28.65
CA VAL A 118 6.56 -4.99 27.23
C VAL A 118 7.60 -3.94 26.85
N ASP A 119 8.30 -4.19 25.75
CA ASP A 119 9.22 -3.23 25.14
C ASP A 119 8.61 -2.78 23.80
N VAL A 120 7.99 -1.59 23.77
CA VAL A 120 7.48 -0.98 22.54
C VAL A 120 8.66 -0.56 21.65
N LEU A 121 8.58 -0.87 20.36
CA LEU A 121 9.63 -0.61 19.38
C LEU A 121 9.32 0.67 18.59
N GLY A 122 10.16 1.68 18.76
CA GLY A 122 10.01 2.99 18.12
C GLY A 122 9.27 4.00 18.98
N ASN A 123 9.49 5.29 18.68
CA ASN A 123 8.78 6.41 19.29
C ASN A 123 8.78 7.62 18.34
N PRO A 124 8.11 7.52 17.18
CA PRO A 124 8.05 8.61 16.21
C PRO A 124 7.26 9.81 16.77
N GLU A 125 7.51 11.00 16.21
CA GLU A 125 6.70 12.19 16.51
C GLU A 125 5.25 12.03 16.05
N GLN A 126 5.03 11.31 14.96
CA GLN A 126 3.72 10.98 14.41
C GLN A 126 3.60 9.48 14.24
N TRP A 127 2.63 8.91 14.94
CA TRP A 127 2.30 7.49 14.80
C TRP A 127 1.36 7.27 13.62
N VAL A 128 1.57 6.16 12.92
CA VAL A 128 0.49 5.46 12.21
C VAL A 128 -0.01 4.37 13.14
N SER A 129 -1.26 3.92 13.01
CA SER A 129 -1.93 2.97 13.91
C SER A 129 -1.35 1.54 13.87
N VAL A 130 -0.08 1.41 14.24
CA VAL A 130 0.74 0.20 14.28
C VAL A 130 1.64 0.28 15.50
N CYS A 131 1.62 -0.76 16.34
CA CYS A 131 2.51 -0.89 17.49
C CYS A 131 3.32 -2.18 17.36
N SER A 132 4.61 -2.05 17.07
CA SER A 132 5.56 -3.17 17.14
C SER A 132 6.10 -3.26 18.57
N PHE A 133 6.18 -4.45 19.15
CA PHE A 133 6.66 -4.63 20.52
C PHE A 133 7.28 -6.01 20.74
N ASN A 134 8.08 -6.13 21.80
CA ASN A 134 8.54 -7.39 22.36
C ASN A 134 7.95 -7.61 23.75
N VAL A 135 7.88 -8.87 24.17
CA VAL A 135 7.59 -9.24 25.57
C VAL A 135 8.84 -9.88 26.16
N LYS A 136 9.30 -9.35 27.30
CA LYS A 136 10.54 -9.79 27.96
C LYS A 136 10.49 -11.27 28.29
N GLY A 137 11.51 -11.99 27.84
CA GLY A 137 11.65 -13.43 28.07
C GLY A 137 10.73 -14.30 27.22
N SER A 138 10.08 -13.76 26.19
CA SER A 138 9.22 -14.52 25.27
C SER A 138 9.62 -14.30 23.82
N HIS A 139 9.56 -15.35 23.00
CA HIS A 139 9.78 -15.23 21.57
C HIS A 139 8.53 -14.63 20.90
N PRO A 140 8.64 -13.67 19.96
CA PRO A 140 7.48 -13.01 19.35
C PRO A 140 6.48 -13.96 18.70
N THR A 141 6.96 -15.06 18.11
CA THR A 141 6.10 -16.12 17.53
C THR A 141 5.23 -16.81 18.57
N ASP A 142 5.76 -17.05 19.77
CA ASP A 142 5.00 -17.71 20.85
C ASP A 142 3.89 -16.79 21.34
N VAL A 143 4.22 -15.50 21.53
CA VAL A 143 3.25 -14.46 21.91
C VAL A 143 2.15 -14.34 20.86
N GLY A 144 2.51 -14.27 19.57
CA GLY A 144 1.54 -14.20 18.48
C GLY A 144 0.64 -15.44 18.41
N THR A 145 1.20 -16.63 18.57
CA THR A 145 0.45 -17.90 18.55
C THR A 145 -0.56 -17.98 19.70
N LEU A 146 -0.16 -17.55 20.90
CA LEU A 146 -1.06 -17.54 22.06
C LEU A 146 -2.19 -16.51 21.92
N LEU A 147 -1.91 -15.34 21.32
CA LEU A 147 -2.92 -14.32 21.07
C LEU A 147 -3.95 -14.74 20.01
N ASP A 148 -3.55 -15.51 19.00
CA ASP A 148 -4.45 -16.02 17.94
C ASP A 148 -5.42 -17.11 18.45
N GLN A 149 -5.10 -17.75 19.58
CA GLN A 149 -5.90 -18.83 20.17
C GLN A 149 -6.92 -18.36 21.22
N LEU A 150 -6.90 -17.08 21.62
CA LEU A 150 -7.80 -16.48 22.61
C LEU A 150 -9.02 -15.83 21.95
#